data_AF-A0A6P0WXT4-F1
#
_entry.id   AF-A0A6P0WXT4-F1
#
_cell.length_a   1.000
_cell.length_b   1.000
_cell.length_c   1.000
_cell.angle_alpha   90.00
_cell.angle_beta   90.00
_cell.angle_gamma   90.00
#
_symmetry.space_group_name_H-M   'P 1'
#
loop_
_entity.id
_entity.type
_entity.pdbx_description
1 polymer ?
#
loop_
_entity_poly.entity_id
_entity_poly.type
_entity_poly.pdbx_seq_one_letter_code
_entity_poly.pdbx_strand_id
1 'polypeptide(L)' 'LLGAREDSFYAEPPIEHLDIWRSPHLCQGYWIHPTANGIPEHRTKITAAEFIIFLIGEGRIEN' A
#
# COMPACT_ATOMS: atom_id res chain seq x y z
N LEU A 1 -1.59 -8.52 6.22
CA LEU A 1 -2.42 -7.43 5.66
C LEU A 1 -2.07 -6.15 6.40
N LEU A 2 -1.58 -5.16 5.66
CA LEU A 2 -1.33 -3.80 6.15
C LEU A 2 -2.40 -2.91 5.53
N GLY A 3 -3.34 -2.41 6.34
CA GLY A 3 -4.44 -1.57 5.87
C GLY A 3 -5.48 -1.28 6.95
N ALA A 4 -6.00 -0.06 6.96
CA ALA A 4 -7.12 0.37 7.78
C ALA A 4 -8.23 0.89 6.85
N ARG A 5 -9.37 0.18 6.86
CA ARG A 5 -10.66 0.48 6.20
C ARG A 5 -10.67 0.74 4.68
N GLU A 6 -9.94 1.72 4.18
CA GLU A 6 -10.06 2.22 2.80
C GLU A 6 -8.85 1.91 1.93
N ASP A 7 -7.64 1.92 2.51
CA ASP A 7 -6.39 1.63 1.80
C ASP A 7 -5.79 0.28 2.21
N SER A 8 -5.36 -0.50 1.22
CA SER A 8 -4.76 -1.81 1.45
C SER A 8 -3.53 -2.04 0.58
N PHE A 9 -2.50 -2.64 1.17
CA PHE A 9 -1.31 -3.12 0.44
C PHE A 9 -1.26 -4.64 0.35
N TYR A 10 -0.99 -5.14 -0.86
CA TYR A 10 -0.80 -6.56 -1.15
C TYR A 10 0.55 -6.79 -1.83
N ALA A 11 1.39 -7.63 -1.22
CA ALA A 11 2.68 -8.00 -1.78
C ALA A 11 2.53 -8.86 -3.05
N GLU A 12 3.37 -8.59 -4.06
CA GLU A 12 3.53 -9.44 -5.24
C GLU A 12 5.03 -9.64 -5.54
N PRO A 13 5.54 -10.90 -5.46
CA PRO A 13 4.83 -12.13 -5.11
C PRO A 13 4.32 -12.14 -3.65
N PRO A 14 3.37 -13.01 -3.30
CA PRO A 14 2.93 -13.17 -1.92
C PRO A 14 4.09 -13.60 -1.03
N ILE A 15 4.29 -12.92 0.09
CA ILE A 15 5.31 -13.24 1.10
C ILE A 15 4.70 -13.26 2.50
N GLU A 16 5.40 -13.90 3.45
CA GLU A 16 5.01 -13.91 4.85
C GLU A 16 4.97 -12.50 5.44
N HIS A 17 3.98 -12.25 6.29
CA HIS A 17 3.73 -10.92 6.83
C HIS A 17 4.93 -10.33 7.60
N LEU A 18 5.73 -11.18 8.26
CA LEU A 18 6.95 -10.75 8.97
C LEU A 18 8.10 -10.41 8.03
N ASP A 19 8.15 -11.01 6.84
CA ASP A 19 9.20 -10.73 5.86
C ASP A 19 9.04 -9.34 5.23
N ILE A 20 7.80 -8.85 5.12
CA ILE A 20 7.51 -7.46 4.74
C ILE A 20 8.25 -6.49 5.66
N TRP A 21 8.24 -6.74 6.97
CA TRP A 21 8.83 -5.85 7.98
C TRP A 21 10.36 -5.91 8.06
N ARG A 22 10.98 -6.96 7.53
CA ARG A 22 12.45 -7.08 7.50
C ARG A 22 13.06 -6.11 6.49
N SER A 23 12.42 -5.95 5.33
CA SER A 23 12.89 -5.09 4.23
C SER A 23 11.73 -4.49 3.43
N PRO A 24 10.94 -3.55 4.01
CA PRO A 24 9.72 -3.05 3.38
C PRO A 24 9.97 -2.30 2.06
N HIS A 25 11.16 -1.73 1.86
CA HIS A 25 11.59 -1.06 0.62
C HIS A 25 11.90 -2.05 -0.52
N LEU A 26 12.07 -3.34 -0.24
CA LEU A 26 12.27 -4.39 -1.24
C LEU A 26 10.97 -5.18 -1.51
N CYS A 27 9.96 -5.03 -0.66
CA CYS A 27 8.68 -5.69 -0.81
C CYS A 27 7.82 -4.93 -1.84
N GLN A 28 7.82 -5.39 -3.08
CA GLN A 28 6.95 -4.89 -4.14
C GLN A 28 5.50 -5.38 -3.94
N GLY A 29 4.55 -4.60 -4.45
CA GLY A 29 3.15 -4.95 -4.37
C GLY A 29 2.23 -3.91 -5.01
N TYR A 30 0.97 -3.99 -4.63
CA TYR A 30 -0.06 -3.05 -5.07
C TYR A 30 -0.70 -2.39 -3.86
N TRP A 31 -0.82 -1.06 -3.95
CA TRP A 31 -1.78 -0.32 -3.18
C TRP A 31 -3.12 -0.33 -3.92
N ILE A 32 -4.15 -0.84 -3.25
CA ILE A 32 -5.54 -0.85 -3.71
C ILE A 32 -6.22 0.39 -3.13
N HIS A 33 -6.71 1.23 -4.03
CA HIS A 33 -7.46 2.42 -3.68
C HIS A 33 -8.95 2.09 -3.63
N PRO A 34 -9.69 2.67 -2.66
CA PRO A 34 -11.11 2.41 -2.50
C PRO A 34 -11.90 2.89 -3.72
N THR A 35 -13.00 2.19 -4.00
CA THR A 35 -13.93 2.56 -5.06
C THR A 35 -14.94 3.57 -4.55
N ALA A 36 -14.92 4.78 -5.12
CA ALA A 36 -15.97 5.77 -4.90
C ALA A 36 -16.85 5.86 -6.15
N ASN A 37 -18.17 5.98 -5.95
CA ASN A 37 -19.14 6.34 -6.99
C ASN A 37 -19.16 5.44 -8.25
N GLY A 38 -18.99 4.12 -8.08
CA GLY A 38 -19.06 3.17 -9.19
C GLY A 38 -17.81 3.12 -10.08
N ILE A 39 -16.72 3.77 -9.67
CA ILE A 39 -15.41 3.65 -10.31
C ILE A 39 -14.79 2.30 -9.91
N PRO A 40 -14.21 1.51 -10.83
CA PRO A 40 -13.51 0.26 -10.52
C PRO A 40 -12.30 0.48 -9.61
N GLU A 41 -11.95 -0.52 -8.81
CA GLU A 41 -10.73 -0.50 -7.99
C GLU A 41 -9.53 -0.22 -8.89
N HIS A 42 -8.74 0.79 -8.53
CA HIS A 42 -7.48 1.05 -9.21
C HIS A 42 -6.31 0.61 -8.33
N ARG A 43 -5.27 0.10 -8.99
CA ARG A 43 -4.11 -0.48 -8.33
C ARG A 43 -2.86 0.29 -8.74
N THR A 44 -2.10 0.75 -7.76
CA THR A 44 -0.80 1.40 -7.99
C THR A 44 0.31 0.46 -7.57
N LYS A 45 1.29 0.22 -8.46
CA LYS A 45 2.51 -0.52 -8.11
C LYS A 45 3.37 0.33 -7.20
N ILE A 46 3.75 -0.24 -6.06
CA ILE A 46 4.44 0.47 -4.98
C ILE A 46 5.16 -0.53 -4.08
N THR A 47 6.14 -0.07 -3.31
CA THR A 47 6.73 -0.85 -2.22
C THR A 47 5.90 -0.75 -0.93
N ALA A 48 6.07 -1.71 -0.03
CA ALA A 48 5.48 -1.62 1.31
C ALA A 48 5.97 -0.38 2.08
N ALA A 49 7.24 0.02 1.89
CA ALA A 49 7.79 1.23 2.52
C ALA A 49 7.11 2.51 2.03
N GLU A 50 6.95 2.68 0.71
CA GLU A 50 6.26 3.83 0.15
C GLU A 50 4.79 3.86 0.61
N PHE A 51 4.08 2.71 0.60
CA PHE A 51 2.72 2.63 1.13
C PHE A 51 2.62 3.09 2.59
N ILE A 52 3.53 2.63 3.46
CA ILE A 52 3.59 3.05 4.87
C ILE A 52 3.88 4.56 4.98
N ILE A 53 4.80 5.09 4.16
CA ILE A 53 5.09 6.53 4.12
C ILE A 53 3.86 7.33 3.72
N PHE A 54 3.07 6.86 2.75
CA PHE A 54 1.80 7.50 2.39
C PHE A 54 0.77 7.46 3.51
N LEU A 55 0.60 6.31 4.19
CA LEU A 55 -0.32 6.19 5.32
C LEU A 55 0.07 7.07 6.51
N ILE A 56 1.36 7.19 6.80
CA ILE A 56 1.86 8.05 7.89
C ILE A 56 1.89 9.52 7.44
N GLY A 57 2.10 9.75 6.15
CA GLY A 57 2.20 11.06 5.50
C GLY A 57 0.87 11.72 5.18
N GLU A 58 -0.25 11.15 5.66
CA GLU A 58 -1.60 11.73 5.67
C GLU A 58 -1.63 13.02 6.53
N GLY A 59 -0.95 14.04 6.01
CA GLY A 59 -0.66 15.32 6.67
C GLY A 59 0.13 16.33 5.83
N ARG A 60 0.82 15.95 4.74
CA ARG A 60 1.19 16.87 3.65
C ARG A 60 1.91 16.13 2.51
N ILE A 61 1.35 16.18 1.31
CA ILE A 61 2.16 16.16 0.10
C ILE A 61 1.87 17.49 -0.59
N GLU A 62 2.72 18.49 -0.32
CA GLU A 62 2.74 19.75 -1.08
C GLU A 62 3.65 19.56 -2.29
N ASN A 63 3.04 19.37 -3.47
CA ASN A 63 3.19 20.19 -4.67
C ASN A 63 2.48 19.55 -5.86
#